data_AF-A0A0W4ZUR6-F1
#
_entry.id   AF-A0A0W4ZUR6-F1
#
_cell.length_a   1.000
_cell.length_b   1.000
_cell.length_c   1.000
_cell.angle_alpha   90.00
_cell.angle_beta   90.00
_cell.angle_gamma   90.00
#
_symmetry.space_group_name_H-M   'P 1'
#
loop_
_entity.id
_entity.type
_entity.pdbx_description
1 polymer ?
#
loop_
_entity_poly.entity_id
_entity_poly.type
_entity_poly.pdbx_seq_one_letter_code
_entity_poly.pdbx_strand_id
1 'polypeptide(L)'
;MNNNIEALKKLRTINTSCPESVLKLSKPIVLSNNYSLFGDEIWEIYEQTFLAALEIGDDELANQCLTKLLKKFPTSISVIVLKGLYLEAIGNTSEALKYYSDILSMNESNIPISKRRIALLRSLGRTEEAVNELVKFLDIWYLDTEAWAELADIYFSFHFRYKKASFCYSELLLLQPFSHLIHARYALVLYIQSFTEPDLLHIATKEYLRSIELYNNFLQGFCGLKQCCISLLKQPSSFWNNNKRITVGTNLLEEKPLKLKKVKSLDDMASKMLKKFLHEGKPPINEKNLQKFIKSLIES
;
A
#
# COMPACT_ATOMS: atom_id res chain seq x y z
N MET A 1 34.80 -13.83 14.29
CA MET A 1 33.80 -14.22 13.28
C MET A 1 32.47 -14.61 13.92
N ASN A 2 32.42 -15.44 14.98
CA ASN A 2 31.16 -15.78 15.65
C ASN A 2 30.35 -14.57 16.18
N ASN A 3 31.02 -13.55 16.75
CA ASN A 3 30.35 -12.31 17.17
C ASN A 3 29.68 -11.56 16.00
N ASN A 4 30.23 -11.66 14.79
CA ASN A 4 29.65 -11.01 13.61
C ASN A 4 28.36 -11.73 13.17
N ILE A 5 28.31 -13.05 13.30
CA ILE A 5 27.15 -13.86 12.94
C ILE A 5 25.97 -13.54 13.87
N GLU A 6 26.23 -13.47 15.17
CA GLU A 6 25.20 -13.11 16.15
C GLU A 6 24.69 -11.68 15.92
N ALA A 7 25.57 -10.74 15.58
CA ALA A 7 25.19 -9.39 15.21
C ALA A 7 24.35 -9.34 13.93
N LEU A 8 24.73 -10.09 12.89
CA LEU A 8 23.95 -10.20 11.65
C LEU A 8 22.57 -10.81 11.89
N LYS A 9 22.48 -11.83 12.74
CA LYS A 9 21.21 -12.45 13.15
C LYS A 9 20.32 -11.47 13.89
N LYS A 10 20.87 -10.67 14.80
CA LYS A 10 20.14 -9.57 15.47
C LYS A 10 19.61 -8.56 14.46
N LEU A 11 20.44 -8.14 13.50
CA LEU A 11 20.01 -7.24 12.43
C LEU A 11 18.87 -7.83 11.59
N ARG A 12 18.90 -9.14 11.29
CA ARG A 12 17.79 -9.84 10.61
C ARG A 12 16.51 -9.81 11.45
N THR A 13 16.61 -10.08 12.75
CA THR A 13 15.42 -10.11 13.63
C THR A 13 14.80 -8.74 13.85
N ILE A 14 15.61 -7.67 13.86
CA ILE A 14 15.15 -6.30 14.07
C ILE A 14 14.63 -5.70 12.74
N ASN A 15 14.95 -6.33 11.61
CA ASN A 15 14.57 -5.90 10.25
C ASN A 15 14.93 -4.43 9.95
N THR A 16 16.07 -3.98 10.47
CA THR A 16 16.61 -2.63 10.21
C THR A 16 17.51 -2.64 8.99
N SER A 17 17.20 -1.81 7.98
CA SER A 17 18.08 -1.58 6.84
C SER A 17 19.26 -0.71 7.27
N CYS A 18 20.43 -1.35 7.42
CA CYS A 18 21.71 -0.71 7.67
C CYS A 18 22.76 -1.40 6.79
N PRO A 19 22.73 -1.19 5.46
CA PRO A 19 23.49 -1.98 4.51
C PRO A 19 25.00 -1.90 4.75
N GLU A 20 25.51 -0.72 5.13
CA GLU A 20 26.93 -0.52 5.43
C GLU A 20 27.42 -1.38 6.62
N SER A 21 26.59 -1.45 7.67
CA SER A 21 26.89 -2.24 8.86
C SER A 21 26.84 -3.74 8.55
N VAL A 22 25.86 -4.16 7.74
CA VAL A 22 25.76 -5.54 7.25
C VAL A 22 27.01 -5.91 6.48
N LEU A 23 27.41 -5.11 5.49
CA LEU A 23 28.59 -5.40 4.65
C LEU A 23 29.89 -5.42 5.47
N LYS A 24 30.06 -4.51 6.44
CA LYS A 24 31.25 -4.51 7.30
C LYS A 24 31.40 -5.82 8.09
N LEU A 25 30.29 -6.38 8.55
CA LEU A 25 30.26 -7.62 9.32
C LEU A 25 30.36 -8.86 8.44
N SER A 26 29.74 -8.84 7.25
CA SER A 26 29.58 -10.00 6.39
C SER A 26 30.67 -10.19 5.34
N LYS A 27 31.29 -9.11 4.82
CA LYS A 27 32.39 -9.18 3.82
C LYS A 27 33.52 -10.13 4.25
N PRO A 28 34.05 -10.07 5.49
CA PRO A 28 35.09 -11.00 5.93
C PRO A 28 34.66 -12.47 5.92
N ILE A 29 33.38 -12.74 6.19
CA ILE A 29 32.82 -14.09 6.25
C ILE A 29 32.67 -14.63 4.82
N VAL A 30 32.06 -13.85 3.93
CA VAL A 30 31.80 -14.22 2.53
C VAL A 30 33.10 -14.43 1.75
N LEU A 31 34.08 -13.54 1.92
CA LEU A 31 35.37 -13.62 1.23
C LEU A 31 36.26 -14.76 1.74
N SER A 32 36.08 -15.19 3.00
CA SER A 32 36.86 -16.30 3.56
C SER A 32 36.58 -17.66 2.90
N ASN A 33 35.47 -17.81 2.16
CA ASN A 33 35.04 -19.03 1.46
C ASN A 33 35.07 -20.32 2.33
N ASN A 34 35.01 -20.18 3.65
CA ASN A 34 35.13 -21.28 4.61
C ASN A 34 33.75 -21.80 5.04
N TYR A 35 32.98 -22.34 4.10
CA TYR A 35 31.57 -22.70 4.30
C TYR A 35 31.34 -23.81 5.35
N SER A 36 32.32 -24.70 5.54
CA SER A 36 32.23 -25.82 6.48
C SER A 36 32.20 -25.40 7.95
N LEU A 37 32.73 -24.21 8.27
CA LEU A 37 32.84 -23.71 9.65
C LEU A 37 31.53 -23.11 10.17
N PHE A 38 30.59 -22.77 9.30
CA PHE A 38 29.44 -21.92 9.63
C PHE A 38 28.07 -22.61 9.46
N GLY A 39 28.04 -23.88 9.02
CA GLY A 39 26.82 -24.66 8.89
C GLY A 39 25.80 -24.04 7.91
N ASP A 40 24.51 -24.20 8.20
CA ASP A 40 23.42 -23.72 7.33
C ASP A 40 23.14 -22.21 7.47
N GLU A 41 23.54 -21.57 8.57
CA GLU A 41 23.35 -20.12 8.79
C GLU A 41 24.13 -19.25 7.77
N ILE A 42 25.13 -19.83 7.11
CA ILE A 42 25.94 -19.15 6.09
C ILE A 42 25.08 -18.68 4.90
N TRP A 43 24.04 -19.44 4.52
CA TRP A 43 23.22 -19.11 3.35
C TRP A 43 22.35 -17.89 3.59
N GLU A 44 21.83 -17.73 4.82
CA GLU A 44 21.13 -16.51 5.24
C GLU A 44 22.06 -15.30 5.23
N ILE A 45 23.35 -15.49 5.58
CA ILE A 45 24.36 -14.42 5.51
C ILE A 45 24.65 -14.05 4.05
N TYR A 46 24.72 -15.03 3.14
CA TYR A 46 24.88 -14.76 1.72
C TYR A 46 23.70 -13.96 1.16
N GLU A 47 22.46 -14.32 1.51
CA GLU A 47 21.26 -13.58 1.11
C GLU A 47 21.24 -12.15 1.69
N GLN A 48 21.51 -12.00 2.98
CA GLN A 48 21.57 -10.70 3.64
C GLN A 48 22.68 -9.81 3.06
N THR A 49 23.84 -10.40 2.73
CA THR A 49 24.96 -9.69 2.09
C THR A 49 24.61 -9.28 0.67
N PHE A 50 23.95 -10.16 -0.09
CA PHE A 50 23.48 -9.88 -1.43
C PHE A 50 22.54 -8.66 -1.45
N LEU A 51 21.53 -8.64 -0.58
CA LEU A 51 20.59 -7.51 -0.49
C LEU A 51 21.30 -6.20 -0.12
N ALA A 52 22.18 -6.22 0.89
CA ALA A 52 22.94 -5.04 1.30
C ALA A 52 23.93 -4.57 0.22
N ALA A 53 24.50 -5.49 -0.56
CA ALA A 53 25.40 -5.17 -1.67
C ALA A 53 24.64 -4.47 -2.81
N LEU A 54 23.43 -4.93 -3.12
CA LEU A 54 22.56 -4.26 -4.11
C LEU A 54 22.19 -2.83 -3.69
N GLU A 55 21.88 -2.61 -2.40
CA GLU A 55 21.55 -1.27 -1.89
C GLU A 55 22.72 -0.28 -2.01
N ILE A 56 23.97 -0.77 -1.90
CA ILE A 56 25.19 0.04 -1.99
C ILE A 56 25.73 0.15 -3.43
N GLY A 57 25.26 -0.71 -4.35
CA GLY A 57 25.77 -0.78 -5.72
C GLY A 57 27.09 -1.55 -5.85
N ASP A 58 27.39 -2.45 -4.92
CA ASP A 58 28.55 -3.36 -4.98
C ASP A 58 28.18 -4.60 -5.81
N ASP A 59 28.11 -4.42 -7.15
CA ASP A 59 27.63 -5.43 -8.10
C ASP A 59 28.49 -6.69 -8.12
N GLU A 60 29.80 -6.56 -7.86
CA GLU A 60 30.73 -7.68 -7.84
C GLU A 60 30.42 -8.60 -6.65
N LEU A 61 30.27 -8.03 -5.44
CA LEU A 61 29.92 -8.80 -4.26
C LEU A 61 28.53 -9.43 -4.39
N ALA A 62 27.56 -8.69 -4.93
CA ALA A 62 26.22 -9.22 -5.18
C ALA A 62 26.27 -10.42 -6.12
N ASN A 63 27.00 -10.35 -7.23
CA ASN A 63 27.12 -11.46 -8.18
C ASN A 63 27.82 -12.68 -7.55
N GLN A 64 28.87 -12.46 -6.76
CA GLN A 64 29.55 -13.55 -6.04
C GLN A 64 28.60 -14.28 -5.09
N CYS A 65 27.81 -13.54 -4.30
CA CYS A 65 26.82 -14.12 -3.40
C CYS A 65 25.73 -14.88 -4.16
N LEU A 66 25.18 -14.27 -5.21
CA LEU A 66 24.13 -14.86 -6.03
C LEU A 66 24.59 -16.16 -6.71
N THR A 67 25.81 -16.19 -7.24
CA THR A 67 26.38 -17.38 -7.89
C THR A 67 26.48 -18.55 -6.91
N LYS A 68 26.88 -18.29 -5.66
CA LYS A 68 26.95 -19.32 -4.61
C LYS A 68 25.55 -19.82 -4.22
N LEU A 69 24.58 -18.91 -4.07
CA LEU A 69 23.19 -19.23 -3.74
C LEU A 69 22.53 -20.08 -4.84
N LEU A 70 22.70 -19.71 -6.11
CA LEU A 70 22.18 -20.46 -7.26
C LEU A 70 22.78 -21.86 -7.37
N LYS A 71 24.08 -22.01 -7.08
CA LYS A 71 24.75 -23.31 -7.10
C LYS A 71 24.20 -24.27 -6.03
N LYS A 72 23.86 -23.74 -4.84
CA LYS A 72 23.35 -24.53 -3.72
C LYS A 72 21.84 -24.81 -3.85
N PHE A 73 21.07 -23.81 -4.28
CA PHE A 73 19.61 -23.85 -4.31
C PHE A 73 19.04 -23.41 -5.68
N PRO A 74 19.29 -24.17 -6.76
CA PRO A 74 18.92 -23.77 -8.12
C PRO A 74 17.41 -23.63 -8.35
N THR A 75 16.59 -24.34 -7.57
CA THR A 75 15.12 -24.36 -7.72
C THR A 75 14.39 -23.56 -6.64
N SER A 76 15.12 -22.92 -5.72
CA SER A 76 14.50 -22.14 -4.65
C SER A 76 13.85 -20.88 -5.21
N ILE A 77 12.56 -20.68 -4.90
CA ILE A 77 11.80 -19.48 -5.30
C ILE A 77 12.50 -18.22 -4.79
N SER A 78 13.03 -18.24 -3.56
CA SER A 78 13.76 -17.10 -2.99
C SER A 78 14.96 -16.74 -3.86
N VAL A 79 15.81 -17.71 -4.20
CA VAL A 79 17.02 -17.46 -5.00
C VAL A 79 16.68 -17.05 -6.44
N ILE A 80 15.60 -17.59 -7.00
CA ILE A 80 15.04 -17.18 -8.29
C ILE A 80 14.64 -15.70 -8.26
N VAL A 81 13.96 -15.24 -7.20
CA VAL A 81 13.63 -13.82 -7.00
C VAL A 81 14.91 -12.97 -6.88
N LEU A 82 15.92 -13.43 -6.12
CA LEU A 82 17.19 -12.71 -5.99
C LEU A 82 17.90 -12.52 -7.35
N LYS A 83 17.87 -13.52 -8.23
CA LYS A 83 18.42 -13.38 -9.59
C LYS A 83 17.69 -12.31 -10.39
N GLY A 84 16.36 -12.25 -10.29
CA GLY A 84 15.58 -11.19 -10.91
C GLY A 84 15.92 -9.80 -10.38
N LEU A 85 16.03 -9.66 -9.06
CA LEU A 85 16.45 -8.42 -8.39
C LEU A 85 17.83 -7.95 -8.85
N TYR A 86 18.78 -8.88 -9.01
CA TYR A 86 20.11 -8.57 -9.54
C TYR A 86 20.03 -8.02 -10.96
N LEU A 87 19.24 -8.64 -11.85
CA LEU A 87 19.05 -8.17 -13.23
C LEU A 87 18.41 -6.78 -13.29
N GLU A 88 17.47 -6.49 -12.37
CA GLU A 88 16.89 -5.16 -12.23
C GLU A 88 17.93 -4.13 -11.77
N ALA A 89 18.75 -4.47 -10.77
CA ALA A 89 19.73 -3.57 -10.19
C ALA A 89 20.85 -3.17 -11.17
N ILE A 90 21.33 -4.10 -12.00
CA ILE A 90 22.34 -3.81 -13.03
C ILE A 90 21.77 -3.04 -14.24
N GLY A 91 20.50 -2.64 -14.21
CA GLY A 91 19.84 -1.86 -15.26
C GLY A 91 19.40 -2.66 -16.48
N ASN A 92 19.51 -3.99 -16.45
CA ASN A 92 19.14 -4.86 -17.57
C ASN A 92 17.65 -5.25 -17.52
N THR A 93 16.80 -4.23 -17.66
CA THR A 93 15.36 -4.33 -17.45
C THR A 93 14.65 -5.24 -18.47
N SER A 94 15.14 -5.31 -19.71
CA SER A 94 14.61 -6.20 -20.74
C SER A 94 14.90 -7.67 -20.42
N GLU A 95 16.11 -7.98 -19.96
CA GLU A 95 16.47 -9.33 -19.53
C GLU A 95 15.72 -9.72 -18.26
N ALA A 96 15.53 -8.81 -17.30
CA ALA A 96 14.73 -9.05 -16.10
C ALA A 96 13.27 -9.42 -16.46
N LEU A 97 12.63 -8.67 -17.36
CA LEU A 97 11.26 -8.97 -17.81
C LEU A 97 11.17 -10.31 -18.54
N LYS A 98 12.15 -10.63 -19.38
CA LYS A 98 12.23 -11.94 -20.05
C LYS A 98 12.39 -13.06 -19.03
N TYR A 99 13.31 -12.89 -18.08
CA TYR A 99 13.57 -13.85 -17.01
C TYR A 99 12.31 -14.14 -16.19
N TYR A 100 11.58 -13.11 -15.77
CA TYR A 100 10.30 -13.28 -15.07
C TYR A 100 9.25 -13.98 -15.91
N SER A 101 9.17 -13.66 -17.21
CA SER A 101 8.21 -14.28 -18.12
C SER A 101 8.53 -15.77 -18.35
N ASP A 102 9.80 -16.12 -18.49
CA ASP A 102 10.25 -17.51 -18.63
C ASP A 102 9.87 -18.33 -17.37
N ILE A 103 10.05 -17.78 -16.18
CA ILE A 103 9.64 -18.45 -14.93
C ILE A 103 8.13 -18.63 -14.85
N LEU A 104 7.36 -17.59 -15.18
CA LEU A 104 5.90 -17.65 -15.15
C LEU A 104 5.33 -18.59 -16.22
N SER A 105 6.04 -18.80 -17.32
CA SER A 105 5.66 -19.81 -18.33
C SER A 105 5.78 -21.25 -17.81
N MET A 106 6.70 -21.48 -16.87
CA MET A 106 6.89 -22.78 -16.22
C MET A 106 5.98 -22.96 -15.00
N ASN A 107 5.72 -21.88 -14.27
CA ASN A 107 4.84 -21.86 -13.10
C ASN A 107 4.12 -20.50 -12.99
N GLU A 108 2.90 -20.45 -13.53
CA GLU A 108 2.05 -19.26 -13.55
C GLU A 108 1.60 -18.83 -12.15
N SER A 109 1.60 -19.76 -11.18
CA SER A 109 1.18 -19.51 -9.78
C SER A 109 2.31 -18.96 -8.89
N ASN A 110 3.45 -18.57 -9.45
CA ASN A 110 4.56 -18.00 -8.67
C ASN A 110 4.27 -16.54 -8.27
N ILE A 111 3.60 -16.36 -7.13
CA ILE A 111 3.17 -15.05 -6.60
C ILE A 111 4.34 -14.05 -6.49
N PRO A 112 5.49 -14.39 -5.85
CA PRO A 112 6.60 -13.44 -5.74
C PRO A 112 7.08 -12.91 -7.10
N ILE A 113 7.23 -13.80 -8.09
CA ILE A 113 7.70 -13.42 -9.42
C ILE A 113 6.66 -12.59 -10.18
N SER A 114 5.39 -12.95 -10.07
CA SER A 114 4.30 -12.16 -10.66
C SER A 114 4.29 -10.74 -10.09
N LYS A 115 4.38 -10.59 -8.76
CA LYS A 115 4.44 -9.27 -8.11
C LYS A 115 5.67 -8.47 -8.53
N ARG A 116 6.85 -9.10 -8.63
CA ARG A 116 8.07 -8.44 -9.12
C ARG A 116 7.93 -7.95 -10.57
N ARG A 117 7.38 -8.78 -11.46
CA ARG A 117 7.18 -8.39 -12.87
C ARG A 117 6.23 -7.21 -13.00
N ILE A 118 5.10 -7.25 -12.27
CA ILE A 118 4.14 -6.14 -12.22
C ILE A 118 4.81 -4.85 -11.74
N ALA A 119 5.57 -4.92 -10.64
CA ALA A 119 6.28 -3.77 -10.10
C ALA A 119 7.30 -3.19 -11.09
N LEU A 120 8.03 -4.04 -11.82
CA LEU A 120 8.96 -3.63 -12.86
C LEU A 120 8.25 -2.99 -14.06
N LEU A 121 7.12 -3.54 -14.51
CA LEU A 121 6.30 -2.92 -15.56
C LEU A 121 5.81 -1.53 -15.14
N ARG A 122 5.39 -1.38 -13.88
CA ARG A 122 4.97 -0.09 -13.33
C ARG A 122 6.12 0.91 -13.30
N SER A 123 7.31 0.52 -12.82
CA SER A 123 8.48 1.41 -12.73
C SER A 123 8.98 1.87 -14.09
N LEU A 124 8.82 1.04 -15.13
CA LEU A 124 9.14 1.36 -16.52
C LEU A 124 8.09 2.25 -17.22
N GLY A 125 7.00 2.61 -16.54
CA GLY A 125 5.90 3.37 -17.14
C GLY A 125 5.01 2.55 -18.08
N ARG A 126 5.23 1.22 -18.20
CA ARG A 126 4.40 0.26 -18.96
C ARG A 126 3.13 -0.09 -18.19
N THR A 127 2.40 0.96 -17.84
CA THR A 127 1.30 0.94 -16.89
C THR A 127 0.08 0.15 -17.37
N GLU A 128 -0.25 0.19 -18.67
CA GLU A 128 -1.37 -0.60 -19.20
C GLU A 128 -1.10 -2.11 -19.11
N GLU A 129 0.13 -2.52 -19.35
CA GLU A 129 0.55 -3.91 -19.19
C GLU A 129 0.54 -4.32 -17.72
N ALA A 130 1.05 -3.47 -16.83
CA ALA A 130 0.97 -3.69 -15.38
C ALA A 130 -0.48 -3.86 -14.90
N VAL A 131 -1.43 -3.04 -15.40
CA VAL A 131 -2.86 -3.17 -15.09
C VAL A 131 -3.42 -4.50 -15.59
N ASN A 132 -3.13 -4.89 -16.83
CA ASN A 132 -3.60 -6.16 -17.39
C ASN A 132 -3.07 -7.36 -16.60
N GLU A 133 -1.81 -7.31 -16.17
CA GLU A 133 -1.22 -8.35 -15.34
C GLU A 133 -1.78 -8.36 -13.91
N LEU A 134 -2.01 -7.19 -13.31
CA LEU A 134 -2.65 -7.07 -12.00
C LEU A 134 -4.07 -7.65 -12.00
N VAL A 135 -4.85 -7.37 -13.04
CA VAL A 135 -6.21 -7.91 -13.17
C VAL A 135 -6.17 -9.43 -13.27
N LYS A 136 -5.33 -10.00 -14.14
CA LYS A 136 -5.14 -11.45 -14.23
C LYS A 136 -4.65 -12.07 -12.92
N PHE A 137 -3.76 -11.38 -12.22
CA PHE A 137 -3.26 -11.82 -10.93
C PHE A 137 -4.39 -11.87 -9.90
N LEU A 138 -5.25 -10.84 -9.86
CA LEU A 138 -6.41 -10.77 -8.96
C LEU A 138 -7.54 -11.75 -9.33
N ASP A 139 -7.66 -12.14 -10.60
CA ASP A 139 -8.59 -13.20 -11.03
C ASP A 139 -8.24 -14.55 -10.38
N ILE A 140 -6.95 -14.79 -10.10
CA ILE A 140 -6.45 -16.00 -9.42
C ILE A 140 -6.36 -15.79 -7.90
N TRP A 141 -5.83 -14.65 -7.47
CA TRP A 141 -5.51 -14.31 -6.09
C TRP A 141 -6.34 -13.15 -5.57
N TYR A 142 -7.66 -13.30 -5.60
CA TYR A 142 -8.64 -12.25 -5.29
C TYR A 142 -8.57 -11.71 -3.84
N LEU A 143 -7.92 -12.41 -2.92
CA LEU A 143 -7.73 -11.99 -1.51
C LEU A 143 -6.46 -11.14 -1.29
N ASP A 144 -5.66 -10.89 -2.32
CA ASP A 144 -4.41 -10.13 -2.15
C ASP A 144 -4.66 -8.63 -2.01
N THR A 145 -4.53 -8.13 -0.79
CA THR A 145 -4.79 -6.73 -0.45
C THR A 145 -3.76 -5.78 -1.07
N GLU A 146 -2.51 -6.22 -1.27
CA GLU A 146 -1.47 -5.36 -1.86
C GLU A 146 -1.73 -5.14 -3.34
N ALA A 147 -2.10 -6.19 -4.07
CA ALA A 147 -2.43 -6.12 -5.48
C ALA A 147 -3.66 -5.23 -5.74
N TRP A 148 -4.70 -5.34 -4.90
CA TRP A 148 -5.86 -4.43 -4.99
C TRP A 148 -5.49 -2.98 -4.71
N ALA A 149 -4.64 -2.72 -3.71
CA ALA A 149 -4.17 -1.36 -3.38
C ALA A 149 -3.33 -0.77 -4.52
N GLU A 150 -2.46 -1.58 -5.11
CA GLU A 150 -1.64 -1.20 -6.26
C GLU A 150 -2.52 -0.85 -7.47
N LEU A 151 -3.49 -1.70 -7.79
CA LEU A 151 -4.44 -1.46 -8.89
C LEU A 151 -5.27 -0.20 -8.66
N ALA A 152 -5.73 0.02 -7.43
CA ALA A 152 -6.47 1.22 -7.05
C ALA A 152 -5.64 2.50 -7.24
N ASP A 153 -4.36 2.47 -6.84
CA ASP A 153 -3.44 3.61 -6.96
C ASP A 153 -3.08 3.91 -8.43
N ILE A 154 -2.88 2.88 -9.23
CA ILE A 154 -2.68 3.03 -10.68
C ILE A 154 -3.92 3.67 -11.31
N TYR A 155 -5.13 3.16 -11.04
CA TYR A 155 -6.35 3.76 -11.59
C TYR A 155 -6.64 5.16 -11.06
N PHE A 156 -6.25 5.48 -9.84
CA PHE A 156 -6.36 6.82 -9.28
C PHE A 156 -5.43 7.81 -9.97
N SER A 157 -4.23 7.35 -10.33
CA SER A 157 -3.21 8.16 -11.01
C SER A 157 -3.60 8.50 -12.46
N PHE A 158 -4.39 7.64 -13.12
CA PHE A 158 -4.93 7.91 -14.44
C PHE A 158 -6.20 8.75 -14.41
N HIS A 159 -6.16 9.90 -15.08
CA HIS A 159 -7.34 10.75 -15.27
C HIS A 159 -8.52 9.93 -15.83
N PHE A 160 -9.72 10.23 -15.31
CA PHE A 160 -11.01 9.62 -15.70
C PHE A 160 -11.22 8.14 -15.34
N ARG A 161 -10.26 7.46 -14.69
CA ARG A 161 -10.43 6.05 -14.24
C ARG A 161 -10.88 5.91 -12.78
N TYR A 162 -11.40 6.98 -12.17
CA TYR A 162 -11.82 6.99 -10.77
C TYR A 162 -12.89 5.94 -10.44
N LYS A 163 -13.81 5.61 -11.37
CA LYS A 163 -14.84 4.56 -11.16
C LYS A 163 -14.24 3.17 -10.94
N LYS A 164 -13.14 2.87 -11.64
CA LYS A 164 -12.39 1.62 -11.42
C LYS A 164 -11.60 1.67 -10.11
N ALA A 165 -11.01 2.82 -9.79
CA ALA A 165 -10.34 3.01 -8.50
C ALA A 165 -11.31 2.84 -7.32
N SER A 166 -12.51 3.41 -7.39
CA SER A 166 -13.54 3.26 -6.35
C SER A 166 -13.98 1.81 -6.18
N PHE A 167 -14.07 1.04 -7.26
CA PHE A 167 -14.33 -0.40 -7.20
C PHE A 167 -13.19 -1.16 -6.50
N CYS A 168 -11.93 -0.88 -6.84
CA CYS A 168 -10.79 -1.52 -6.17
C CYS A 168 -10.76 -1.19 -4.68
N TYR A 169 -11.05 0.05 -4.30
CA TYR A 169 -11.15 0.44 -2.89
C TYR A 169 -12.34 -0.20 -2.17
N SER A 170 -13.48 -0.43 -2.82
CA SER A 170 -14.58 -1.18 -2.20
C SER A 170 -14.21 -2.64 -1.94
N GLU A 171 -13.53 -3.31 -2.87
CA GLU A 171 -13.02 -4.67 -2.66
C GLU A 171 -12.00 -4.71 -1.52
N LEU A 172 -11.10 -3.73 -1.44
CA LEU A 172 -10.17 -3.59 -0.31
C LEU A 172 -10.88 -3.45 1.03
N LEU A 173 -11.98 -2.70 1.09
CA LEU A 173 -12.75 -2.54 2.33
C LEU A 173 -13.46 -3.83 2.74
N LEU A 174 -13.82 -4.71 1.79
CA LEU A 174 -14.33 -6.05 2.13
C LEU A 174 -13.25 -6.90 2.81
N LEU A 175 -11.99 -6.78 2.36
CA LEU A 175 -10.86 -7.51 2.93
C LEU A 175 -10.34 -6.89 4.24
N GLN A 176 -10.34 -5.56 4.35
CA GLN A 176 -9.77 -4.80 5.46
C GLN A 176 -10.72 -3.69 5.97
N PRO A 177 -11.87 -4.06 6.58
CA PRO A 177 -12.92 -3.11 6.98
C PRO A 177 -12.56 -2.19 8.16
N PHE A 178 -11.45 -2.45 8.84
CA PHE A 178 -10.98 -1.65 9.99
C PHE A 178 -9.80 -0.74 9.64
N SER A 179 -9.42 -0.65 8.35
CA SER A 179 -8.32 0.21 7.92
C SER A 179 -8.79 1.65 7.71
N HIS A 180 -8.47 2.52 8.66
CA HIS A 180 -8.77 3.95 8.56
C HIS A 180 -8.15 4.60 7.30
N LEU A 181 -6.98 4.10 6.85
CA LEU A 181 -6.30 4.61 5.66
C LEU A 181 -7.08 4.29 4.38
N ILE A 182 -7.63 3.08 4.27
CA ILE A 182 -8.40 2.66 3.09
C ILE A 182 -9.71 3.44 3.02
N HIS A 183 -10.43 3.59 4.14
CA HIS A 183 -11.61 4.46 4.21
C HIS A 183 -11.30 5.90 3.75
N ALA A 184 -10.16 6.46 4.18
CA ALA A 184 -9.77 7.82 3.78
C ALA A 184 -9.42 7.94 2.29
N ARG A 185 -8.75 6.93 1.73
CA ARG A 185 -8.41 6.86 0.31
C ARG A 185 -9.65 6.68 -0.54
N TYR A 186 -10.56 5.80 -0.13
CA TYR A 186 -11.84 5.60 -0.79
C TYR A 186 -12.68 6.88 -0.78
N ALA A 187 -12.80 7.53 0.37
CA ALA A 187 -13.46 8.82 0.51
C ALA A 187 -12.90 9.89 -0.43
N LEU A 188 -11.57 9.93 -0.61
CA LEU A 188 -10.91 10.84 -1.54
C LEU A 188 -11.32 10.55 -2.99
N VAL A 189 -11.36 9.28 -3.41
CA VAL A 189 -11.80 8.91 -4.76
C VAL A 189 -13.25 9.34 -5.00
N LEU A 190 -14.13 9.06 -4.04
CA LEU A 190 -15.54 9.46 -4.11
C LEU A 190 -15.70 10.99 -4.16
N TYR A 191 -14.90 11.71 -3.37
CA TYR A 191 -14.87 13.17 -3.40
C TYR A 191 -14.50 13.70 -4.79
N ILE A 192 -13.50 13.11 -5.46
CA ILE A 192 -13.12 13.50 -6.83
C ILE A 192 -14.23 13.15 -7.82
N GLN A 193 -14.86 11.98 -7.71
CA GLN A 193 -16.00 11.63 -8.56
C GLN A 193 -17.21 12.55 -8.34
N SER A 194 -17.31 13.16 -7.17
CA SER A 194 -18.42 14.05 -6.86
C SER A 194 -18.46 15.34 -7.68
N PHE A 195 -17.35 15.72 -8.32
CA PHE A 195 -17.34 16.80 -9.31
C PHE A 195 -18.23 16.49 -10.53
N THR A 196 -18.41 15.20 -10.86
CA THR A 196 -19.35 14.76 -11.90
C THR A 196 -20.70 14.31 -11.33
N GLU A 197 -20.69 13.69 -10.14
CA GLU A 197 -21.88 13.12 -9.50
C GLU A 197 -22.02 13.66 -8.05
N PRO A 198 -22.64 14.83 -7.84
CA PRO A 198 -22.61 15.54 -6.55
C PRO A 198 -23.13 14.74 -5.35
N ASP A 199 -24.03 13.80 -5.57
CA ASP A 199 -24.60 12.93 -4.52
C ASP A 199 -23.51 12.13 -3.78
N LEU A 200 -22.40 11.79 -4.47
CA LEU A 200 -21.27 11.06 -3.88
C LEU A 200 -20.58 11.81 -2.73
N LEU A 201 -20.75 13.14 -2.64
CA LEU A 201 -20.25 13.92 -1.50
C LEU A 201 -20.76 13.40 -0.16
N HIS A 202 -22.00 12.91 -0.12
CA HIS A 202 -22.58 12.35 1.11
C HIS A 202 -21.84 11.11 1.58
N ILE A 203 -21.49 10.22 0.64
CA ILE A 203 -20.80 8.96 0.94
C ILE A 203 -19.33 9.24 1.26
N ALA A 204 -18.65 10.09 0.48
CA ALA A 204 -17.30 10.54 0.79
C ALA A 204 -17.19 11.10 2.23
N THR A 205 -18.18 11.90 2.65
CA THR A 205 -18.24 12.44 4.02
C THR A 205 -18.36 11.33 5.06
N LYS A 206 -19.24 10.33 4.83
CA LYS A 206 -19.42 9.18 5.73
C LYS A 206 -18.16 8.32 5.83
N GLU A 207 -17.48 8.07 4.72
CA GLU A 207 -16.23 7.32 4.69
C GLU A 207 -15.11 8.05 5.45
N TYR A 208 -15.01 9.37 5.33
CA TYR A 208 -14.10 10.16 6.17
C TYR A 208 -14.46 10.09 7.65
N LEU A 209 -15.76 10.14 8.00
CA LEU A 209 -16.20 9.97 9.38
C LEU A 209 -15.82 8.59 9.92
N ARG A 210 -15.98 7.53 9.11
CA ARG A 210 -15.58 6.17 9.48
C ARG A 210 -14.08 6.06 9.71
N SER A 211 -13.27 6.67 8.84
CA SER A 211 -11.81 6.77 9.02
C SER A 211 -11.43 7.44 10.35
N ILE A 212 -12.08 8.56 10.68
CA ILE A 212 -11.86 9.28 11.95
C ILE A 212 -12.34 8.46 13.16
N GLU A 213 -13.45 7.73 13.04
CA GLU A 213 -13.96 6.85 14.10
C GLU A 213 -12.95 5.75 14.45
N LEU A 214 -12.33 5.16 13.44
CA LEU A 214 -11.32 4.11 13.58
C LEU A 214 -10.00 4.67 14.14
N TYR A 215 -9.60 5.87 13.72
CA TYR A 215 -8.39 6.53 14.21
C TYR A 215 -8.63 8.01 14.49
N ASN A 216 -8.82 8.32 15.78
CA ASN A 216 -9.16 9.68 16.25
C ASN A 216 -8.05 10.72 15.98
N ASN A 217 -6.80 10.29 15.86
CA ASN A 217 -5.64 11.17 15.63
C ASN A 217 -5.25 11.23 14.15
N PHE A 218 -6.25 11.33 13.26
CA PHE A 218 -6.04 11.28 11.82
C PHE A 218 -6.22 12.64 11.15
N LEU A 219 -5.14 13.40 11.03
CA LEU A 219 -5.15 14.74 10.42
C LEU A 219 -5.77 14.74 9.01
N GLN A 220 -5.34 13.81 8.15
CA GLN A 220 -5.84 13.72 6.77
C GLN A 220 -7.35 13.45 6.73
N GLY A 221 -7.89 12.67 7.67
CA GLY A 221 -9.33 12.43 7.79
C GLY A 221 -10.10 13.70 8.08
N PHE A 222 -9.65 14.51 9.03
CA PHE A 222 -10.29 15.79 9.34
C PHE A 222 -10.16 16.81 8.20
N CYS A 223 -9.02 16.84 7.50
CA CYS A 223 -8.84 17.68 6.32
C CYS A 223 -9.83 17.29 5.20
N GLY A 224 -9.94 15.99 4.91
CA GLY A 224 -10.88 15.45 3.92
C GLY A 224 -12.34 15.71 4.30
N LEU A 225 -12.70 15.49 5.56
CA LEU A 225 -14.02 15.80 6.11
C LEU A 225 -14.37 17.28 5.93
N LYS A 226 -13.43 18.17 6.26
CA LYS A 226 -13.63 19.63 6.12
C LYS A 226 -13.86 20.02 4.66
N GLN A 227 -13.07 19.48 3.73
CA GLN A 227 -13.27 19.75 2.30
C GLN A 227 -14.62 19.24 1.80
N CYS A 228 -15.03 18.04 2.20
CA CYS A 228 -16.35 17.53 1.85
C CYS A 228 -17.48 18.42 2.40
N CYS A 229 -17.37 18.88 3.65
CA CYS A 229 -18.36 19.78 4.25
C CYS A 229 -18.44 21.12 3.52
N ILE A 230 -17.29 21.73 3.18
CA ILE A 230 -17.26 22.98 2.40
C ILE A 230 -17.94 22.78 1.03
N SER A 231 -17.62 21.69 0.34
CA SER A 231 -18.19 21.38 -0.98
C SER A 231 -19.68 21.07 -0.91
N LEU A 232 -20.15 20.40 0.15
CA LEU A 232 -21.58 20.17 0.41
C LEU A 232 -22.32 21.48 0.70
N LEU A 233 -21.76 22.36 1.52
CA LEU A 233 -22.39 23.64 1.88
C LEU A 233 -22.50 24.61 0.71
N LYS A 234 -21.69 24.43 -0.34
CA LYS A 234 -21.78 25.19 -1.61
C LYS A 234 -22.88 24.70 -2.54
N GLN A 235 -23.46 23.51 -2.30
CA GLN A 235 -24.52 22.97 -3.15
C GLN A 235 -25.82 23.77 -3.04
N PRO A 236 -26.62 23.87 -4.13
CA PRO A 236 -27.87 24.63 -4.14
C PRO A 236 -28.92 24.02 -3.20
N SER A 237 -29.94 24.78 -2.83
CA SER A 237 -31.04 24.31 -1.97
C SER A 237 -31.77 23.08 -2.53
N SER A 238 -31.85 22.95 -3.86
CA SER A 238 -32.44 21.79 -4.55
C SER A 238 -31.72 20.47 -4.24
N PHE A 239 -30.41 20.51 -4.02
CA PHE A 239 -29.59 19.34 -3.67
C PHE A 239 -30.08 18.67 -2.38
N TRP A 240 -30.47 19.48 -1.39
CA TRP A 240 -30.90 19.00 -0.07
C TRP A 240 -32.33 18.46 -0.02
N ASN A 241 -33.11 18.67 -1.08
CA ASN A 241 -34.48 18.17 -1.18
C ASN A 241 -34.53 16.73 -1.73
N ASN A 242 -33.41 16.21 -2.23
CA ASN A 242 -33.33 14.86 -2.76
C ASN A 242 -33.17 13.85 -1.60
N ASN A 243 -34.22 13.07 -1.34
CA ASN A 243 -34.21 12.01 -0.32
C ASN A 243 -33.95 10.61 -0.91
N LYS A 244 -33.62 10.53 -2.21
CA LYS A 244 -33.28 9.24 -2.83
C LYS A 244 -32.02 8.71 -2.16
N ARG A 245 -32.00 7.39 -1.92
CA ARG A 245 -30.81 6.73 -1.40
C ARG A 245 -29.75 6.68 -2.49
N ILE A 246 -28.50 6.78 -2.06
CA ILE A 246 -27.36 6.93 -2.96
C ILE A 246 -26.64 5.59 -3.01
N THR A 247 -26.38 5.10 -4.22
CA THR A 247 -25.70 3.83 -4.47
C THR A 247 -24.34 4.07 -5.10
N VAL A 248 -23.32 3.39 -4.62
CA VAL A 248 -21.97 3.42 -5.22
C VAL A 248 -21.63 2.05 -5.78
N GLY A 249 -21.31 2.00 -7.07
CA GLY A 249 -20.91 0.77 -7.75
C GLY A 249 -22.05 -0.25 -7.89
N THR A 250 -21.68 -1.53 -7.90
CA THR A 250 -22.57 -2.67 -8.18
C THR A 250 -23.23 -3.29 -6.95
N ASN A 251 -22.85 -2.91 -5.72
CA ASN A 251 -23.33 -3.54 -4.48
C ASN A 251 -24.12 -2.58 -3.55
N LEU A 252 -25.45 -2.78 -3.53
CA LEU A 252 -26.42 -2.87 -2.41
C LEU A 252 -26.40 -1.93 -1.17
N LEU A 253 -25.36 -1.16 -0.89
CA LEU A 253 -25.36 -0.23 0.25
C LEU A 253 -25.98 1.11 -0.15
N GLU A 254 -27.30 1.16 -0.02
CA GLU A 254 -28.07 2.37 -0.23
C GLU A 254 -27.94 3.31 0.98
N GLU A 255 -27.10 4.34 0.85
CA GLU A 255 -26.85 5.28 1.93
C GLU A 255 -27.85 6.44 1.93
N LYS A 256 -28.32 6.82 3.12
CA LYS A 256 -29.17 8.01 3.27
C LYS A 256 -28.33 9.29 3.11
N PRO A 257 -28.84 10.32 2.42
CA PRO A 257 -28.15 11.60 2.32
C PRO A 257 -28.05 12.29 3.69
N LEU A 258 -26.98 13.04 3.90
CA LEU A 258 -26.77 13.82 5.12
C LEU A 258 -27.68 15.06 5.11
N LYS A 259 -28.22 15.42 6.27
CA LYS A 259 -29.03 16.65 6.43
C LYS A 259 -28.14 17.89 6.60
N LEU A 260 -28.58 19.03 6.06
CA LEU A 260 -27.84 20.30 6.14
C LEU A 260 -27.42 20.69 7.57
N LYS A 261 -28.31 20.51 8.56
CA LYS A 261 -27.99 20.81 9.97
C LYS A 261 -26.80 20.00 10.50
N LYS A 262 -26.71 18.72 10.12
CA LYS A 262 -25.61 17.85 10.51
C LYS A 262 -24.31 18.27 9.83
N VAL A 263 -24.36 18.59 8.54
CA VAL A 263 -23.17 19.02 7.78
C VAL A 263 -22.58 20.31 8.37
N LYS A 264 -23.40 21.27 8.79
CA LYS A 264 -22.91 22.47 9.51
C LYS A 264 -22.22 22.11 10.83
N SER A 265 -22.80 21.20 11.61
CA SER A 265 -22.18 20.75 12.86
C SER A 265 -20.86 19.99 12.65
N LEU A 266 -20.77 19.21 11.57
CA LEU A 266 -19.56 18.50 11.16
C LEU A 266 -18.47 19.48 10.72
N ASP A 267 -18.85 20.51 9.97
CA ASP A 267 -17.95 21.57 9.52
C ASP A 267 -17.30 22.32 10.69
N ASP A 268 -18.11 22.68 11.70
CA ASP A 268 -17.64 23.32 12.94
C ASP A 268 -16.73 22.39 13.75
N MET A 269 -17.09 21.11 13.86
CA MET A 269 -16.26 20.10 14.53
C MET A 269 -14.90 19.95 13.85
N ALA A 270 -14.90 19.76 12.53
CA ALA A 270 -13.67 19.60 11.76
C ALA A 270 -12.77 20.84 11.89
N SER A 271 -13.34 22.05 11.82
CA SER A 271 -12.61 23.30 12.05
C SER A 271 -11.98 23.40 13.44
N LYS A 272 -12.71 23.02 14.50
CA LYS A 272 -12.18 23.02 15.86
C LYS A 272 -11.04 22.02 16.02
N MET A 273 -11.18 20.81 15.46
CA MET A 273 -10.16 19.78 15.54
C MET A 273 -8.91 20.18 14.76
N LEU A 274 -9.05 20.70 13.54
CA LEU A 274 -7.92 21.17 12.73
C LEU A 274 -7.14 22.31 13.42
N LYS A 275 -7.83 23.26 14.07
CA LYS A 275 -7.17 24.30 14.88
C LYS A 275 -6.35 23.70 16.03
N LYS A 276 -6.89 22.68 16.71
CA LYS A 276 -6.16 21.98 17.78
C LYS A 276 -4.91 21.27 17.26
N PHE A 277 -4.99 20.59 16.11
CA PHE A 277 -3.81 19.99 15.46
C PHE A 277 -2.70 21.00 15.20
N LEU A 278 -3.05 22.22 14.75
CA LEU A 278 -2.08 23.29 14.49
C LEU A 278 -1.40 23.81 15.77
N HIS A 279 -2.13 23.86 16.90
CA HIS A 279 -1.59 24.40 18.15
C HIS A 279 -0.84 23.37 19.01
N GLU A 280 -1.28 22.12 19.02
CA GLU A 280 -0.80 21.11 19.99
C GLU A 280 0.04 20.00 19.33
N GLY A 281 0.11 19.93 17.99
CA GLY A 281 0.79 18.86 17.25
C GLY A 281 0.14 17.47 17.37
N LYS A 282 -0.82 17.31 18.29
CA LYS A 282 -1.70 16.15 18.51
C LYS A 282 -3.04 16.66 19.06
N PRO A 283 -4.19 16.01 18.79
CA PRO A 283 -5.46 16.44 19.35
C PRO A 283 -5.53 16.10 20.85
N PRO A 284 -6.11 16.97 21.68
CA PRO A 284 -6.35 16.70 23.09
C PRO A 284 -7.57 15.79 23.19
N ILE A 285 -7.36 14.57 23.67
CA ILE A 285 -8.38 13.53 23.62
C ILE A 285 -9.26 13.55 24.87
N ASN A 286 -10.56 13.72 24.66
CA ASN A 286 -11.57 13.05 25.48
C ASN A 286 -12.32 12.05 24.57
N GLU A 287 -11.70 10.87 24.42
CA GLU A 287 -11.86 9.84 23.37
C GLU A 287 -13.31 9.37 23.22
N LYS A 288 -14.03 9.27 24.35
CA LYS A 288 -15.37 8.70 24.40
C LYS A 288 -16.46 9.63 23.86
N ASN A 289 -16.29 10.95 23.98
CA ASN A 289 -17.32 11.90 23.55
C ASN A 289 -17.27 12.14 22.04
N LEU A 290 -16.08 12.17 21.45
CA LEU A 290 -15.90 12.29 20.00
C LEU A 290 -16.43 11.05 19.28
N GLN A 291 -16.08 9.84 19.75
CA GLN A 291 -16.56 8.60 19.15
C GLN A 291 -18.07 8.44 19.27
N LYS A 292 -18.68 8.76 20.43
CA LYS A 292 -20.15 8.74 20.58
C LYS A 292 -20.83 9.72 19.62
N PHE A 293 -20.26 10.91 19.45
CA PHE A 293 -20.80 11.91 18.53
C PHE A 293 -20.71 11.45 17.08
N ILE A 294 -19.53 10.97 16.64
CA ILE A 294 -19.33 10.45 15.29
C ILE A 294 -20.25 9.26 15.00
N LYS A 295 -20.33 8.30 15.93
CA LYS A 295 -21.19 7.11 15.80
C LYS A 295 -22.67 7.49 15.69
N SER A 296 -23.15 8.44 16.50
CA SER A 296 -24.52 8.96 16.39
C SER A 296 -24.81 9.60 15.02
N LEU A 297 -23.79 10.18 14.37
CA LEU A 297 -23.91 10.83 13.09
C LEU A 297 -23.84 9.86 11.90
N ILE A 298 -23.09 8.76 12.04
CA ILE A 298 -23.00 7.68 11.04
C ILE A 298 -24.30 6.86 11.01
N GLU A 299 -24.86 6.52 12.17
CA GLU A 299 -26.02 5.61 12.29
C GLU A 299 -27.39 6.23 11.90
N SER A 300 -27.45 7.52 11.53
CA SER A 300 -28.71 8.26 11.33
C SER A 300 -28.90 8.89 9.96
#